data_AF-A0A3D8HXS0-F1
#
_entry.id   AF-A0A3D8HXS0-F1
#
_cell.length_a   1.000
_cell.length_b   1.000
_cell.length_c   1.000
_cell.angle_alpha   90.00
_cell.angle_beta   90.00
_cell.angle_gamma   90.00
#
_symmetry.space_group_name_H-M   'P 1'
#
loop_
_entity.id
_entity.type
_entity.pdbx_description
1 polymer ?
#
loop_
_entity_poly.entity_id
_entity_poly.type
_entity_poly.pdbx_seq_one_letter_code
_entity_poly.pdbx_strand_id
1 'polypeptide(L)'
;MVIYRKDQDKEPPLAILDTKWKIIDSINAISQSDLYQLFAYLEKYKCKNGYIIYPKIGDIKRNKFIYKAESSTNLHIRFFDIYKSS
;
A
#
# COMPACT_ATOMS: atom_id res chain seq x y z
N MET A 1 -3.56 -3.04 -8.13
CA MET A 1 -2.92 -2.37 -9.29
C MET A 1 -1.43 -2.70 -9.30
N VAL A 2 -0.86 -2.97 -10.47
CA VAL A 2 0.57 -3.25 -10.66
C VAL A 2 1.14 -2.14 -11.54
N ILE A 3 2.25 -1.51 -11.12
CA ILE A 3 2.85 -0.39 -11.84
C ILE A 3 4.20 -0.80 -12.41
N TYR A 4 4.40 -0.54 -13.71
CA TYR A 4 5.63 -0.82 -14.43
C TYR A 4 6.28 0.48 -14.92
N ARG A 5 7.60 0.45 -15.15
CA ARG A 5 8.28 1.52 -15.90
C ARG A 5 7.92 1.38 -17.37
N LYS A 6 7.65 2.52 -18.01
CA LYS A 6 7.30 2.57 -19.44
C LYS A 6 8.45 2.12 -20.36
N ASP A 7 9.69 2.28 -19.90
CA ASP A 7 10.89 2.10 -20.73
C ASP A 7 11.61 0.75 -20.50
N GLN A 8 10.98 -0.20 -19.77
CA GLN A 8 11.60 -1.49 -19.45
C GLN A 8 10.56 -2.64 -19.42
N ASP A 9 10.53 -3.45 -20.48
CA ASP A 9 9.58 -4.58 -20.62
C ASP A 9 9.95 -5.86 -19.83
N LYS A 10 11.05 -5.85 -19.04
CA LYS A 10 11.58 -7.09 -18.41
C LYS A 10 11.97 -6.99 -16.94
N GLU A 11 11.73 -5.86 -16.28
CA GLU A 11 12.00 -5.71 -14.85
C GLU A 11 10.77 -6.03 -14.00
N PRO A 12 10.95 -6.44 -12.72
CA PRO A 12 9.83 -6.55 -11.79
C PRO A 12 9.07 -5.22 -11.69
N PRO A 13 7.78 -5.25 -11.34
CA PRO A 13 7.00 -4.02 -11.18
C PRO A 13 7.66 -3.04 -10.22
N LEU A 14 7.49 -1.74 -10.48
CA LEU A 14 7.89 -0.68 -9.57
C LEU A 14 7.18 -0.78 -8.23
N ALA A 15 5.88 -1.07 -8.28
CA ALA A 15 5.02 -1.10 -7.12
C ALA A 15 3.78 -1.96 -7.33
N ILE A 16 3.32 -2.57 -6.25
CA ILE A 16 1.97 -3.13 -6.12
C ILE A 16 1.16 -2.19 -5.24
N LEU A 17 -0.02 -1.78 -5.70
CA LEU A 17 -0.93 -0.93 -4.95
C LEU A 17 -2.27 -1.65 -4.73
N ASP A 18 -2.75 -1.64 -3.51
CA ASP A 18 -4.05 -2.18 -3.12
C ASP A 18 -4.87 -1.07 -2.44
N THR A 19 -6.09 -0.87 -2.92
CA THR A 19 -7.01 0.15 -2.38
C THR A 19 -8.09 -0.55 -1.58
N LYS A 20 -8.30 -0.13 -0.34
CA LYS A 20 -9.33 -0.69 0.54
C LYS A 20 -10.34 0.38 0.92
N TRP A 21 -11.61 0.04 0.86
CA TRP A 21 -12.69 0.89 1.37
C TRP A 21 -12.96 0.59 2.85
N LYS A 22 -12.03 0.98 3.72
CA LYS A 22 -12.12 0.79 5.18
C LYS A 22 -11.65 2.05 5.90
N ILE A 23 -12.36 2.43 6.96
CA ILE A 23 -11.96 3.52 7.85
C ILE A 23 -10.98 2.92 8.87
N ILE A 24 -9.73 3.38 8.83
CA ILE A 24 -8.67 2.93 9.73
C ILE A 24 -8.28 4.10 10.63
N ASP A 25 -8.56 3.98 11.92
CA ASP A 25 -8.29 5.00 12.94
C ASP A 25 -6.90 4.84 13.58
N SER A 26 -6.32 3.64 13.48
CA SER A 26 -5.08 3.24 14.14
C SER A 26 -4.34 2.16 13.33
N ILE A 27 -3.02 2.04 13.53
CA ILE A 27 -2.22 0.99 12.87
C ILE A 27 -2.70 -0.41 13.25
N ASN A 28 -3.20 -0.58 14.48
CA ASN A 28 -3.69 -1.86 14.99
C ASN A 28 -5.01 -2.29 14.35
N ALA A 29 -5.76 -1.36 13.74
CA ALA A 29 -6.97 -1.67 12.99
C ALA A 29 -6.69 -2.20 11.58
N ILE A 30 -5.43 -2.16 11.11
CA ILE A 30 -5.04 -2.76 9.83
C ILE A 30 -5.12 -4.28 9.97
N SER A 31 -5.95 -4.87 9.12
CA SER A 31 -6.14 -6.32 9.16
C SER A 31 -4.88 -7.05 8.69
N GLN A 32 -4.47 -8.08 9.42
CA GLN A 32 -3.40 -8.97 8.99
C GLN A 32 -3.68 -9.62 7.62
N SER A 33 -4.95 -9.85 7.28
CA SER A 33 -5.32 -10.39 5.97
C SER A 33 -5.06 -9.40 4.83
N ASP A 34 -5.24 -8.09 5.06
CA ASP A 34 -4.92 -7.05 4.08
C ASP A 34 -3.40 -7.03 3.82
N LEU A 35 -2.60 -7.14 4.88
CA LEU A 35 -1.14 -7.23 4.77
C LEU A 35 -0.71 -8.50 4.03
N TYR A 36 -1.27 -9.65 4.41
CA TYR A 36 -0.95 -10.93 3.79
C TYR A 36 -1.29 -10.97 2.30
N GLN A 37 -2.45 -10.42 1.93
CA GLN A 37 -2.85 -10.32 0.53
C GLN A 37 -1.84 -9.51 -0.29
N LEU A 38 -1.37 -8.38 0.24
CA LEU A 38 -0.35 -7.56 -0.43
C LEU A 38 1.00 -8.27 -0.50
N PHE A 39 1.42 -8.96 0.57
CA PHE A 39 2.64 -9.77 0.56
C PHE A 39 2.62 -10.87 -0.50
N ALA A 40 1.52 -11.60 -0.64
CA ALA A 40 1.38 -12.64 -1.67
C ALA A 40 1.58 -12.07 -3.09
N TYR A 41 1.09 -10.85 -3.36
CA TYR A 41 1.34 -10.18 -4.63
C TYR A 41 2.79 -9.74 -4.80
N LEU A 42 3.42 -9.20 -3.75
CA LEU A 42 4.83 -8.80 -3.80
C LEU A 42 5.73 -9.99 -4.12
N GLU A 43 5.51 -11.12 -3.47
CA GLU A 43 6.21 -12.40 -3.74
C GLU A 43 5.94 -12.89 -5.18
N LYS A 44 4.66 -12.93 -5.60
CA LYS A 44 4.26 -13.39 -6.94
C LYS A 44 4.97 -12.60 -8.06
N TYR A 45 5.11 -11.29 -7.90
CA TYR A 45 5.70 -10.42 -8.90
C TYR A 45 7.17 -10.07 -8.64
N LYS A 46 7.79 -10.64 -7.59
CA LYS A 46 9.15 -10.31 -7.14
C LYS A 46 9.37 -8.79 -6.97
N CYS A 47 8.32 -8.10 -6.52
CA CYS A 47 8.31 -6.65 -6.32
C CYS A 47 8.61 -6.33 -4.86
N LYS A 48 9.40 -5.28 -4.62
CA LYS A 48 9.83 -4.89 -3.26
C LYS A 48 9.00 -3.76 -2.65
N ASN A 49 8.10 -3.12 -3.41
CA ASN A 49 7.36 -1.96 -2.94
C ASN A 49 5.85 -2.23 -2.99
N GLY A 50 5.24 -2.36 -1.82
CA GLY A 50 3.79 -2.52 -1.66
C GLY A 50 3.15 -1.27 -1.07
N TYR A 51 1.97 -0.92 -1.55
CA TYR A 51 1.18 0.20 -1.04
C TYR A 51 -0.24 -0.26 -0.69
N ILE A 52 -0.70 0.05 0.52
CA ILE A 52 -2.12 -0.03 0.87
C ILE A 52 -2.65 1.39 1.00
N ILE A 53 -3.73 1.69 0.27
CA ILE A 53 -4.38 2.99 0.28
C ILE A 53 -5.74 2.85 0.92
N TYR A 54 -5.94 3.56 2.03
CA TYR A 54 -7.22 3.68 2.73
C TYR A 54 -7.81 5.08 2.50
N PRO A 55 -9.15 5.22 2.44
CA PRO A 55 -9.78 6.53 2.49
C PRO A 55 -9.52 7.17 3.86
N LYS A 56 -9.15 8.44 3.85
CA LYS A 56 -9.07 9.29 5.03
C LYS A 56 -10.45 9.90 5.24
N ILE A 57 -11.03 9.71 6.43
CA ILE A 57 -12.28 10.35 6.82
C ILE A 57 -12.02 11.13 8.11
N GLY A 58 -12.30 12.44 8.07
CA GLY A 58 -12.06 13.36 9.19
C GLY A 58 -10.58 13.70 9.43
N ASP A 59 -10.30 14.28 10.61
CA ASP A 59 -8.98 14.78 11.02
C ASP A 59 -8.03 13.68 11.53
N ILE A 60 -7.89 12.58 10.78
CA ILE A 60 -6.82 11.61 11.06
C ILE A 60 -5.49 12.36 10.91
N LYS A 61 -4.83 12.66 12.04
CA LYS A 61 -3.56 13.42 12.07
C LYS A 61 -2.40 12.67 11.40
N ARG A 62 -2.53 11.36 11.16
CA ARG A 62 -1.50 10.50 10.55
C ARG A 62 -1.81 10.24 9.08
N ASN A 63 -0.91 10.68 8.20
CA ASN A 63 -1.07 10.59 6.75
C ASN A 63 -0.35 9.37 6.14
N LYS A 64 0.49 8.68 6.90
CA LYS A 64 1.24 7.50 6.43
C LYS A 64 1.73 6.61 7.56
N PHE A 65 1.84 5.32 7.28
CA PHE A 65 2.70 4.39 8.02
C PHE A 65 3.65 3.70 7.05
N ILE A 66 4.85 3.36 7.52
CA ILE A 66 5.81 2.58 6.74
C ILE A 66 6.16 1.36 7.59
N TYR A 67 5.94 0.19 7.03
CA TYR A 67 6.35 -1.07 7.60
C TYR A 67 7.49 -1.61 6.74
N LYS A 68 8.62 -1.96 7.38
CA LYS A 68 9.73 -2.62 6.72
C LYS A 68 9.70 -4.08 7.15
N ALA A 69 9.51 -4.98 6.19
CA ALA A 69 9.71 -6.40 6.44
C ALA A 69 11.21 -6.71 6.47
N GLU A 70 11.61 -7.78 7.15
CA GLU A 70 13.01 -8.22 7.21
C GLU A 70 13.60 -8.56 5.81
N SER A 71 12.74 -8.90 4.84
CA SER A 71 13.10 -9.40 3.51
C SER A 71 13.45 -8.33 2.44
N SER A 72 13.90 -7.13 2.81
CA SER A 72 14.12 -5.97 1.90
C SER A 72 12.85 -5.41 1.22
N THR A 73 11.68 -5.88 1.65
CA THR A 73 10.36 -5.45 1.15
C THR A 73 9.83 -4.27 1.97
N ASN A 74 9.44 -3.21 1.28
CA ASN A 74 8.87 -1.99 1.84
C ASN A 74 7.36 -1.99 1.67
N LEU A 75 6.65 -1.85 2.77
CA LEU A 75 5.20 -1.68 2.81
C LEU A 75 4.85 -0.26 3.24
N HIS A 76 4.01 0.37 2.43
CA HIS A 76 3.59 1.75 2.62
C HIS A 76 2.08 1.78 2.81
N ILE A 77 1.63 2.20 3.99
CA ILE A 77 0.22 2.49 4.20
C ILE A 77 0.02 4.00 4.00
N ARG A 78 -0.95 4.35 3.18
CA ARG A 78 -1.30 5.74 2.83
C ARG A 78 -2.77 5.97 3.06
N PHE A 79 -3.09 7.19 3.49
CA PHE A 79 -4.44 7.65 3.69
C PHE A 79 -4.72 8.76 2.70
N PHE A 80 -5.75 8.59 1.87
CA PHE A 80 -6.12 9.55 0.85
C PHE A 80 -7.46 10.20 1.19
N ASP A 81 -7.50 11.53 1.27
CA ASP A 81 -8.73 12.27 1.50
C ASP A 81 -9.60 12.22 0.25
N ILE A 82 -10.78 11.62 0.40
CA ILE A 82 -11.75 11.43 -0.69
C ILE A 82 -12.74 12.60 -0.84
N TYR A 83 -12.77 13.53 0.13
CA TYR A 83 -13.69 14.66 0.15
C TYR A 83 -13.01 15.98 -0.23
N LYS A 84 -11.68 16.03 -0.24
CA LYS A 84 -10.95 17.17 -0.79
C LYS A 84 -10.91 17.09 -2.31
N SER A 85 -11.86 17.74 -2.97
CA SER A 85 -11.60 18.24 -4.32
C SER A 85 -10.58 19.36 -4.21
N SER A 86 -9.55 19.31 -5.05
CA SER A 86 -8.57 20.39 -5.20
C SER A 86 -9.25 21.68 -5.66
#